data_AF-A0A3B8UUS9-F1
#
_entry.id   AF-A0A3B8UUS9-F1
#
_cell.length_a   1.000
_cell.length_b   1.000
_cell.length_c   1.000
_cell.angle_alpha   90.00
_cell.angle_beta   90.00
_cell.angle_gamma   90.00
#
_symmetry.space_group_name_H-M   'P 1'
#
loop_
_entity.id
_entity.type
_entity.pdbx_description
1 polymer ?
#
loop_
_entity_poly.entity_id
_entity_poly.type
_entity_poly.pdbx_seq_one_letter_code
_entity_poly.pdbx_strand_id
1 'polypeptide(L)'
;MNNNDIYNDENIHTNDSVNSNKELISYTKNEISQEMDILSRSFDSVRLVNPFECCVTQIEDNKTDGTSLTNKCYDVWNAPYQCQNCTSARALITKQTQSKLDVVDNNIYQVTSRPVIVDGKALVLEIVKLFSYTYNRYNSSNSRKKLISAINAFNSQLLQDKETNSYNRDYLSEHLPNLICEAKKTHRSNTALINLRHLYDITQSEGSMAASGIICSLYSLLNQIFH
;
A
#
# COMPACT_ATOMS: atom_id res chain seq x y z
N MET A 1 -43.31 28.32 -11.67
CA MET A 1 -42.48 29.20 -10.82
C MET A 1 -42.53 28.64 -9.41
N ASN A 2 -41.34 28.24 -8.92
CA ASN A 2 -40.89 27.97 -7.54
C ASN A 2 -41.72 27.05 -6.63
N ASN A 3 -41.22 25.85 -6.33
CA ASN A 3 -40.11 25.49 -5.41
C ASN A 3 -40.64 25.31 -3.98
N ASN A 4 -40.66 24.06 -3.52
CA ASN A 4 -40.09 23.61 -2.25
C ASN A 4 -40.44 22.13 -2.02
N ASP A 5 -39.61 21.23 -2.53
CA ASP A 5 -39.52 19.87 -1.97
C ASP A 5 -38.04 19.64 -1.66
N ILE A 6 -37.72 19.81 -0.38
CA ILE A 6 -36.42 19.56 0.22
C ILE A 6 -36.31 18.04 0.43
N TYR A 7 -35.23 17.49 -0.09
CA TYR A 7 -34.79 16.10 0.00
C TYR A 7 -34.95 15.50 1.41
N ASN A 8 -35.80 14.49 1.52
CA ASN A 8 -35.64 13.40 2.49
C ASN A 8 -35.02 12.22 1.74
N ASP A 9 -33.70 12.08 1.85
CA ASP A 9 -32.95 10.92 1.33
C ASP A 9 -32.38 10.14 2.52
N GLU A 10 -33.27 9.52 3.29
CA GLU A 10 -32.91 8.44 4.20
C GLU A 10 -32.82 7.14 3.40
N ASN A 11 -31.70 6.92 2.74
CA ASN A 11 -31.27 5.60 2.27
C ASN A 11 -29.74 5.54 2.24
N ILE A 12 -29.12 5.60 3.42
CA ILE A 12 -27.75 5.12 3.59
C ILE A 12 -27.80 3.59 3.48
N HIS A 13 -27.65 3.08 2.26
CA HIS A 13 -27.33 1.67 2.04
C HIS A 13 -25.92 1.38 2.57
N THR A 14 -25.80 1.09 3.86
CA THR A 14 -24.65 0.36 4.40
C THR A 14 -24.78 -1.10 3.99
N ASN A 15 -24.22 -1.45 2.83
CA ASN A 15 -23.98 -2.84 2.43
C ASN A 15 -22.53 -3.01 1.99
N ASP A 16 -21.58 -2.62 2.86
CA ASP A 16 -20.20 -3.10 2.77
C ASP A 16 -20.07 -4.40 3.58
N SER A 17 -20.84 -5.42 3.20
CA SER A 17 -20.47 -6.79 3.52
C SER A 17 -19.36 -7.19 2.54
N VAL A 18 -18.12 -6.86 2.91
CA VAL A 18 -16.91 -7.37 2.27
C VAL A 18 -17.02 -8.89 2.25
N ASN A 19 -17.30 -9.45 1.08
CA ASN A 19 -17.40 -10.89 0.89
C ASN A 19 -15.99 -11.49 1.07
N SER A 20 -15.70 -11.93 2.29
CA SER A 20 -14.39 -12.41 2.74
C SER A 20 -13.95 -13.75 2.11
N ASN A 21 -14.77 -14.31 1.21
CA ASN A 21 -14.55 -15.61 0.56
C ASN A 21 -14.43 -15.52 -0.97
N LYS A 22 -13.93 -14.41 -1.52
CA LYS A 22 -13.58 -14.39 -2.95
C LYS A 22 -12.28 -15.18 -3.17
N GLU A 23 -12.38 -16.32 -3.83
CA GLU A 23 -11.20 -17.07 -4.28
C GLU A 23 -10.40 -16.23 -5.28
N LEU A 24 -9.07 -16.28 -5.14
CA LEU A 24 -8.17 -15.60 -6.07
C LEU A 24 -8.20 -16.31 -7.42
N ILE A 25 -8.19 -15.53 -8.49
CA ILE A 25 -8.13 -16.07 -9.85
C ILE A 25 -6.77 -16.75 -10.03
N SER A 26 -6.80 -18.00 -10.47
CA SER A 26 -5.62 -18.80 -10.77
C SER A 26 -5.32 -18.77 -12.25
N TYR A 27 -4.03 -18.70 -12.57
CA TYR A 27 -3.48 -18.64 -13.91
C TYR A 27 -2.34 -19.64 -14.05
N THR A 28 -2.19 -20.17 -15.24
CA THR A 28 -0.91 -20.66 -15.74
C THR A 28 -0.01 -19.48 -16.14
N LYS A 29 1.31 -19.69 -16.20
CA LYS A 29 2.25 -18.70 -16.78
C LYS A 29 1.81 -18.18 -18.15
N ASN A 30 1.29 -19.05 -19.02
CA ASN A 30 0.86 -18.67 -20.37
C ASN A 30 -0.39 -17.79 -20.34
N GLU A 31 -1.39 -18.12 -19.52
CA GLU A 31 -2.63 -17.33 -19.42
C GLU A 31 -2.36 -15.92 -18.87
N ILE A 32 -1.54 -15.80 -17.82
CA ILE A 32 -1.23 -14.48 -17.25
C ILE A 32 -0.38 -13.66 -18.23
N SER A 33 0.52 -14.29 -18.99
CA SER A 33 1.30 -13.60 -20.04
C SER A 33 0.38 -12.98 -21.10
N GLN A 34 -0.62 -13.75 -21.57
CA GLN A 34 -1.57 -13.25 -22.57
C GLN A 34 -2.40 -12.07 -22.05
N GLU A 35 -2.85 -12.13 -20.79
CA GLU A 35 -3.57 -11.01 -20.19
C GLU A 35 -2.65 -9.77 -20.04
N MET A 36 -1.40 -9.97 -19.62
CA MET A 36 -0.41 -8.90 -19.53
C MET A 36 -0.15 -8.24 -20.89
N ASP A 37 -0.04 -9.03 -21.96
CA ASP A 37 0.14 -8.54 -23.34
C ASP A 37 -1.05 -7.74 -23.87
N ILE A 38 -2.26 -8.05 -23.40
CA ILE A 38 -3.46 -7.28 -23.73
C ILE A 38 -3.46 -5.96 -22.97
N LEU A 39 -3.20 -6.01 -21.66
CA LEU A 39 -3.21 -4.84 -20.78
C LEU A 39 -2.10 -3.84 -21.15
N SER A 40 -0.92 -4.32 -21.56
CA SER A 40 0.23 -3.49 -21.92
C SER A 40 -0.03 -2.56 -23.12
N ARG A 41 -1.10 -2.80 -23.89
CA ARG A 41 -1.54 -1.93 -25.00
C ARG A 41 -2.17 -0.62 -24.52
N SER A 42 -2.70 -0.59 -23.29
CA SER A 42 -3.45 0.54 -22.73
C SER A 42 -2.80 1.15 -21.50
N PHE A 43 -2.02 0.36 -20.77
CA PHE A 43 -1.39 0.74 -19.50
C PHE A 43 0.11 0.97 -19.68
N ASP A 44 0.67 1.90 -18.90
CA ASP A 44 2.06 2.34 -19.08
C ASP A 44 3.06 1.34 -18.48
N SER A 45 2.61 0.54 -17.50
CA SER A 45 3.36 -0.62 -17.00
C SER A 45 2.41 -1.71 -16.53
N VAL A 46 2.72 -2.95 -16.88
CA VAL A 46 1.99 -4.15 -16.44
C VAL A 46 3.03 -5.20 -16.04
N ARG A 47 3.03 -5.62 -14.77
CA ARG A 47 4.07 -6.48 -14.22
C ARG A 47 3.57 -7.41 -13.14
N LEU A 48 4.24 -8.55 -12.96
CA LEU A 48 4.01 -9.44 -11.83
C LEU A 48 5.00 -9.13 -10.71
N VAL A 49 4.47 -8.92 -9.51
CA VAL A 49 5.24 -8.53 -8.34
C VAL A 49 5.01 -9.53 -7.22
N ASN A 50 6.10 -9.93 -6.55
CA ASN A 50 6.04 -10.51 -5.22
C ASN A 50 6.38 -9.40 -4.21
N PRO A 51 5.38 -8.81 -3.52
CA PRO A 51 5.61 -7.70 -2.60
C PRO A 51 6.30 -8.14 -1.32
N PHE A 52 6.24 -9.42 -0.94
CA PHE A 52 6.91 -9.93 0.27
C PHE A 52 8.40 -10.16 0.04
N GLU A 53 8.81 -10.48 -1.19
CA GLU A 53 10.23 -10.52 -1.57
C GLU A 53 10.73 -9.19 -2.15
N CYS A 54 9.84 -8.21 -2.32
CA CYS A 54 10.08 -6.94 -2.98
C CYS A 54 10.72 -7.08 -4.37
N CYS A 55 10.24 -8.02 -5.18
CA CYS A 55 10.81 -8.30 -6.50
C CYS A 55 9.75 -8.35 -7.60
N VAL A 56 10.19 -8.06 -8.83
CA VAL A 56 9.42 -8.34 -10.05
C VAL A 56 9.68 -9.79 -10.47
N THR A 57 8.61 -10.55 -10.67
CA THR A 57 8.69 -11.95 -11.13
C THR A 57 8.67 -11.99 -12.65
N GLN A 58 9.61 -12.74 -13.24
CA GLN A 58 9.62 -13.00 -14.68
C GLN A 58 8.70 -14.18 -15.00
N ILE A 59 8.01 -14.10 -16.13
CA ILE A 59 7.13 -15.18 -16.61
C ILE A 59 7.95 -16.29 -17.28
N GLU A 60 9.06 -15.93 -17.92
CA GLU A 60 9.94 -16.86 -18.63
C GLU A 60 11.03 -17.45 -17.71
N ASP A 61 11.24 -18.77 -17.80
CA ASP A 61 12.33 -19.49 -17.14
C ASP A 61 13.69 -19.30 -17.87
N ASN A 62 13.73 -18.54 -18.96
CA ASN A 62 14.85 -18.49 -19.91
C ASN A 62 15.76 -17.27 -19.73
N LYS A 63 16.45 -17.18 -18.59
CA LYS A 63 17.80 -16.59 -18.58
C LYS A 63 18.80 -17.61 -18.05
N THR A 64 19.41 -18.30 -19.00
CA THR A 64 20.62 -19.14 -18.91
C THR A 64 21.87 -18.31 -18.58
N ASP A 65 21.77 -17.43 -17.59
CA ASP A 65 22.93 -16.85 -16.95
C ASP A 65 22.59 -16.75 -15.47
N GLY A 66 23.45 -17.31 -14.60
CA GLY A 66 23.20 -17.57 -13.16
C GLY A 66 22.94 -16.34 -12.28
N THR A 67 22.57 -15.21 -12.87
CA THR A 67 22.07 -14.00 -12.22
C THR A 67 20.59 -13.83 -12.53
N SER A 68 19.74 -14.43 -11.69
CA SER A 68 18.33 -14.03 -11.61
C SER A 68 18.29 -12.58 -11.11
N LEU A 69 18.34 -11.63 -12.04
CA LEU A 69 18.09 -10.21 -11.78
C LEU A 69 16.60 -10.05 -11.43
N THR A 70 16.28 -10.41 -10.20
CA THR A 70 15.04 -9.99 -9.53
C THR A 70 15.19 -8.51 -9.23
N ASN A 71 14.87 -7.67 -10.22
CA ASN A 71 14.81 -6.22 -10.01
C ASN A 71 13.86 -5.94 -8.85
N LYS A 72 14.24 -5.01 -7.97
CA LYS A 72 13.40 -4.67 -6.83
C LYS A 72 12.14 -4.03 -7.36
N CYS A 73 10.98 -4.39 -6.83
CA CYS A 73 9.71 -3.89 -7.36
C CYS A 73 9.58 -2.36 -7.25
N TYR A 74 10.33 -1.76 -6.32
CA TYR A 74 10.37 -0.32 -6.07
C TYR A 74 11.35 0.44 -6.97
N ASP A 75 12.21 -0.23 -7.75
CA ASP A 75 13.18 0.43 -8.63
C ASP A 75 12.50 1.31 -9.69
N VAL A 76 11.33 0.88 -10.20
CA VAL A 76 10.54 1.66 -11.19
C VAL A 76 10.09 3.01 -10.63
N TRP A 77 9.99 3.12 -9.30
CA TRP A 77 9.52 4.32 -8.62
C TRP A 77 10.67 5.23 -8.20
N ASN A 78 11.91 4.90 -8.59
CA ASN A 78 13.14 5.58 -8.15
C ASN A 78 13.21 5.70 -6.61
N ALA A 79 12.69 4.68 -5.92
CA ALA A 79 12.67 4.62 -4.46
C ALA A 79 13.81 3.72 -3.97
N PRO A 80 14.49 4.07 -2.86
CA PRO A 80 15.58 3.24 -2.33
C PRO A 80 15.09 2.00 -1.55
N TYR A 81 13.80 1.93 -1.21
CA TYR A 81 13.20 0.87 -0.40
C TYR A 81 11.73 0.61 -0.78
N GLN A 82 11.15 -0.44 -0.19
CA GLN A 82 9.73 -0.79 -0.35
C GLN A 82 8.84 0.43 -0.15
N CYS A 83 7.88 0.64 -1.05
CA CYS A 83 6.95 1.76 -0.95
C CYS A 83 6.19 1.76 0.39
N GLN A 84 6.11 2.91 1.05
CA GLN A 84 5.40 3.05 2.32
C GLN A 84 3.93 2.60 2.23
N ASN A 85 3.21 3.02 1.17
CA ASN A 85 1.85 2.55 0.89
C ASN A 85 1.86 1.40 -0.11
N CYS A 86 2.05 0.16 0.35
CA CYS A 86 2.24 -0.99 -0.52
C CYS A 86 0.91 -1.68 -0.87
N THR A 87 0.20 -1.13 -1.87
CA THR A 87 -1.05 -1.72 -2.38
C THR A 87 -0.88 -3.16 -2.85
N SER A 88 0.30 -3.53 -3.34
CA SER A 88 0.60 -4.91 -3.75
C SER A 88 0.68 -5.86 -2.55
N ALA A 89 1.34 -5.48 -1.44
CA ALA A 89 1.31 -6.28 -0.21
C ALA A 89 -0.12 -6.38 0.35
N ARG A 90 -0.81 -5.24 0.44
CA ARG A 90 -2.20 -5.17 0.92
C ARG A 90 -3.14 -6.05 0.09
N ALA A 91 -2.95 -6.10 -1.23
CA ALA A 91 -3.76 -6.93 -2.12
C ALA A 91 -3.63 -8.42 -1.81
N LEU A 92 -2.42 -8.92 -1.55
CA LEU A 92 -2.22 -10.33 -1.16
C LEU A 92 -2.80 -10.64 0.22
N ILE A 93 -2.63 -9.73 1.18
CA ILE A 93 -3.13 -9.89 2.56
C ILE A 93 -4.66 -9.93 2.57
N THR A 94 -5.29 -8.98 1.88
CA THR A 94 -6.76 -8.83 1.86
C THR A 94 -7.44 -9.74 0.84
N LYS A 95 -6.67 -10.35 -0.07
CA LYS A 95 -7.15 -11.09 -1.26
C LYS A 95 -8.10 -10.25 -2.13
N GLN A 96 -7.91 -8.94 -2.13
CA GLN A 96 -8.73 -7.98 -2.87
C GLN A 96 -7.86 -7.08 -3.73
N THR A 97 -8.41 -6.61 -4.84
CA THR A 97 -7.76 -5.59 -5.65
C THR A 97 -7.64 -4.30 -4.86
N GLN A 98 -6.44 -3.73 -4.83
CA GLN A 98 -6.15 -2.47 -4.16
C GLN A 98 -5.68 -1.44 -5.19
N SER A 99 -5.99 -0.17 -4.97
CA SER A 99 -5.53 0.91 -5.84
C SER A 99 -5.04 2.10 -5.04
N LYS A 100 -4.07 2.83 -5.58
CA LYS A 100 -3.61 4.11 -5.05
C LYS A 100 -3.27 5.08 -6.16
N LEU A 101 -3.20 6.35 -5.81
CA LEU A 101 -2.42 7.32 -6.57
C LEU A 101 -1.04 7.43 -5.92
N ASP A 102 0.01 7.40 -6.73
CA ASP A 102 1.39 7.60 -6.27
C ASP A 102 2.07 8.69 -7.10
N VAL A 103 3.14 9.27 -6.56
CA VAL A 103 3.84 10.40 -7.20
C VAL A 103 5.31 10.07 -7.40
N VAL A 104 5.77 10.17 -8.65
CA VAL A 104 7.18 10.07 -9.02
C VAL A 104 7.53 11.20 -9.99
N ASP A 105 8.61 11.93 -9.73
CA ASP A 105 9.09 13.04 -10.56
C ASP A 105 8.00 14.07 -10.93
N ASN A 106 7.14 14.41 -9.97
CA ASN A 106 5.96 15.28 -10.12
C ASN A 106 4.86 14.76 -11.05
N ASN A 107 4.96 13.52 -11.51
CA ASN A 107 3.90 12.83 -12.25
C ASN A 107 3.08 11.99 -11.28
N ILE A 108 1.77 11.98 -11.48
CA ILE A 108 0.84 11.18 -10.68
C ILE A 108 0.49 9.93 -11.46
N TYR A 109 0.61 8.78 -10.83
CA TYR A 109 0.30 7.48 -11.41
C TYR A 109 -0.83 6.83 -10.61
N GLN A 110 -1.79 6.26 -11.32
CA GLN A 110 -2.71 5.30 -10.74
C GLN A 110 -2.06 3.92 -10.77
N VAL A 111 -1.93 3.31 -9.59
CA VAL A 111 -1.44 1.95 -9.42
C VAL A 111 -2.62 1.08 -9.01
N THR A 112 -2.86 0.00 -9.75
CA THR A 112 -3.86 -1.02 -9.44
C THR A 112 -3.14 -2.35 -9.22
N SER A 113 -3.33 -2.92 -8.04
CA SER A 113 -2.69 -4.15 -7.57
C SER A 113 -3.74 -5.25 -7.46
N ARG A 114 -3.76 -6.18 -8.42
CA ARG A 114 -4.71 -7.30 -8.42
C ARG A 114 -4.03 -8.59 -7.92
N PRO A 115 -4.47 -9.19 -6.81
CA PRO A 115 -3.90 -10.43 -6.31
C PRO A 115 -4.32 -11.60 -7.23
N VAL A 116 -3.36 -12.45 -7.58
CA VAL A 116 -3.54 -13.60 -8.48
C VAL A 116 -2.72 -14.79 -7.98
N ILE A 117 -3.11 -16.00 -8.37
CA ILE A 117 -2.27 -17.20 -8.22
C ILE A 117 -1.71 -17.55 -9.60
N VAL A 118 -0.39 -17.70 -9.73
CA VAL A 118 0.26 -18.13 -10.98
C VAL A 118 1.04 -19.40 -10.71
N ASP A 119 0.67 -20.51 -11.35
CA ASP A 119 1.25 -21.85 -11.12
C ASP A 119 1.37 -22.19 -9.61
N GLY A 120 0.31 -21.90 -8.84
CA GLY A 120 0.25 -22.14 -7.40
C GLY A 120 0.97 -21.10 -6.53
N LYS A 121 1.62 -20.09 -7.11
CA LYS A 121 2.30 -19.01 -6.36
C LYS A 121 1.42 -17.76 -6.27
N ALA A 122 1.25 -17.22 -5.06
CA ALA A 122 0.54 -15.96 -4.86
C ALA A 122 1.39 -14.76 -5.29
N LEU A 123 0.91 -14.01 -6.28
CA LEU A 123 1.55 -12.85 -6.87
C LEU A 123 0.55 -11.70 -7.03
N VAL A 124 1.06 -10.54 -7.43
CA VAL A 124 0.24 -9.38 -7.77
C VAL A 124 0.46 -9.01 -9.22
N LEU A 125 -0.61 -8.97 -10.00
CA LEU A 125 -0.60 -8.27 -11.28
C LEU A 125 -0.75 -6.78 -10.99
N GLU A 126 0.35 -6.05 -11.11
CA GLU A 126 0.41 -4.61 -10.89
C GLU A 126 0.31 -3.89 -12.24
N ILE A 127 -0.71 -3.03 -12.34
CA ILE A 127 -1.07 -2.27 -13.53
C ILE A 127 -0.94 -0.79 -13.19
N VAL A 128 -0.16 -0.06 -13.98
CA VAL A 128 0.15 1.35 -13.75
C VAL A 128 -0.30 2.19 -14.93
N LYS A 129 -0.94 3.33 -14.64
CA LYS A 129 -1.30 4.34 -15.62
C LYS A 129 -0.90 5.72 -15.15
N LEU A 130 -0.30 6.53 -16.02
CA LEU A 130 -0.13 7.95 -15.82
C LEU A 130 -1.50 8.62 -15.74
N PHE A 131 -1.74 9.34 -14.65
CA PHE A 131 -3.00 10.03 -14.40
C PHE A 131 -3.06 11.34 -15.22
N SER A 132 -3.44 11.20 -16.49
CA SER A 132 -3.38 12.22 -17.55
C SER A 132 -4.14 13.52 -17.25
N TYR A 133 -5.15 13.48 -16.36
CA TYR A 133 -5.92 14.66 -15.94
C TYR A 133 -5.05 15.76 -15.31
N THR A 134 -3.94 15.38 -14.67
CA THR A 134 -3.01 16.31 -14.00
C THR A 134 -2.21 17.19 -14.96
N TYR A 135 -2.00 16.72 -16.18
CA TYR A 135 -1.31 17.46 -17.23
C TYR A 135 -2.23 18.53 -17.85
N ASN A 136 -3.49 18.18 -18.10
CA ASN A 136 -4.39 18.97 -18.95
C ASN A 136 -5.26 20.03 -18.23
N ARG A 137 -5.48 19.94 -16.91
CA ARG A 137 -6.40 20.86 -16.19
C ARG A 137 -5.76 21.71 -15.10
N TYR A 138 -4.62 21.28 -14.56
CA TYR A 138 -3.85 22.07 -13.58
C TYR A 138 -2.72 22.83 -14.28
N ASN A 139 -3.09 23.81 -15.11
CA ASN A 139 -2.13 24.58 -15.90
C ASN A 139 -1.16 25.44 -15.06
N SER A 140 -1.49 25.71 -13.79
CA SER A 140 -0.59 26.41 -12.88
C SER A 140 0.28 25.40 -12.09
N SER A 141 1.58 25.68 -12.03
CA SER A 141 2.55 24.92 -11.21
C SER A 141 2.08 24.79 -9.74
N ASN A 142 1.41 25.83 -9.21
CA ASN A 142 0.94 25.84 -7.83
C ASN A 142 -0.16 24.82 -7.54
N SER A 143 -1.16 24.70 -8.42
CA SER A 143 -2.26 23.76 -8.20
C SER A 143 -1.80 22.30 -8.32
N ARG A 144 -0.85 22.02 -9.22
CA ARG A 144 -0.22 20.68 -9.32
C ARG A 144 0.53 20.31 -8.05
N LYS A 145 1.32 21.24 -7.49
CA LYS A 145 2.03 21.04 -6.22
C LYS A 145 1.08 20.75 -5.06
N LYS A 146 -0.06 21.45 -4.98
CA LYS A 146 -1.08 21.20 -3.96
C LYS A 146 -1.67 19.79 -4.06
N LEU A 147 -2.00 19.34 -5.28
CA LEU A 147 -2.53 18.00 -5.50
C LEU A 147 -1.50 16.92 -5.16
N ILE A 148 -0.25 17.07 -5.61
CA ILE A 148 0.86 16.17 -5.25
C ILE A 148 1.01 16.07 -3.72
N SER A 149 1.02 17.22 -3.04
CA SER A 149 1.11 17.28 -1.58
C SER A 149 -0.05 16.54 -0.92
N ALA A 150 -1.28 16.73 -1.41
CA ALA A 150 -2.47 16.04 -0.89
C ALA A 150 -2.38 14.51 -1.09
N ILE A 151 -1.90 14.04 -2.24
CA ILE A 151 -1.71 12.59 -2.51
C ILE A 151 -0.66 12.01 -1.56
N ASN A 152 0.50 12.68 -1.42
CA ASN A 152 1.56 12.21 -0.53
C ASN A 152 1.13 12.21 0.94
N ALA A 153 0.39 13.24 1.36
CA ALA A 153 -0.19 13.31 2.70
C ALA A 153 -1.19 12.17 2.92
N PHE A 154 -2.08 11.91 1.98
CA PHE A 154 -3.05 10.81 2.07
C PHE A 154 -2.36 9.44 2.15
N ASN A 155 -1.38 9.19 1.29
CA ASN A 155 -0.60 7.94 1.31
C ASN A 155 0.14 7.73 2.64
N SER A 156 0.60 8.80 3.27
CA SER A 156 1.30 8.74 4.55
C SER A 156 0.33 8.53 5.72
N GLN A 157 -0.72 9.36 5.78
CA GLN A 157 -1.71 9.38 6.88
C GLN A 157 -2.51 8.08 6.96
N LEU A 158 -2.77 7.41 5.83
CA LEU A 158 -3.43 6.10 5.81
C LEU A 158 -2.69 5.06 6.68
N LEU A 159 -1.38 5.22 6.81
CA LEU A 159 -0.48 4.24 7.44
C LEU A 159 0.14 4.73 8.74
N GLN A 160 -0.34 5.86 9.24
CA GLN A 160 0.11 6.44 10.51
C GLN A 160 -1.01 6.39 11.54
N ASP A 161 -0.62 6.18 12.79
CA ASP A 161 -1.48 6.34 13.95
C ASP A 161 -1.78 7.83 14.16
N LYS A 162 -3.04 8.15 14.46
CA LYS A 162 -3.51 9.54 14.54
C LYS A 162 -3.02 10.28 15.79
N GLU A 163 -2.73 9.55 16.86
CA GLU A 163 -2.27 10.15 18.12
C GLU A 163 -0.76 10.41 18.10
N THR A 164 0.01 9.46 17.57
CA THR A 164 1.48 9.48 17.64
C THR A 164 2.17 9.81 16.33
N ASN A 165 1.51 9.64 15.18
CA ASN A 165 2.14 9.57 13.84
C ASN A 165 3.11 8.39 13.67
N SER A 166 3.15 7.42 14.59
CA SER A 166 3.89 6.17 14.38
C SER A 166 3.25 5.39 13.23
N TYR A 167 3.98 4.47 12.62
CA TYR A 167 3.34 3.53 11.69
C TYR A 167 2.28 2.68 12.41
N ASN A 168 1.14 2.50 11.75
CA ASN A 168 0.00 1.77 12.31
C ASN A 168 0.10 0.26 12.02
N ARG A 169 -0.93 -0.49 12.45
CA ARG A 169 -0.97 -1.95 12.27
C ARG A 169 -1.01 -2.37 10.79
N ASP A 170 -1.62 -1.57 9.92
CA ASP A 170 -1.71 -1.88 8.50
C ASP A 170 -0.35 -1.75 7.82
N TYR A 171 0.42 -0.71 8.16
CA TYR A 171 1.82 -0.60 7.75
C TYR A 171 2.61 -1.84 8.18
N LEU A 172 2.50 -2.25 9.44
CA LEU A 172 3.20 -3.44 9.94
C LEU A 172 2.77 -4.69 9.15
N SER A 173 1.48 -4.88 8.90
CA SER A 173 0.96 -6.00 8.11
C SER A 173 1.56 -6.06 6.71
N GLU A 174 1.69 -4.91 6.04
CA GLU A 174 2.24 -4.79 4.69
C GLU A 174 3.76 -5.03 4.59
N HIS A 175 4.52 -4.68 5.64
CA HIS A 175 5.99 -4.68 5.60
C HIS A 175 6.62 -5.84 6.36
N LEU A 176 5.97 -6.37 7.39
CA LEU A 176 6.50 -7.46 8.21
C LEU A 176 6.89 -8.71 7.39
N PRO A 177 6.12 -9.16 6.37
CA PRO A 177 6.53 -10.28 5.53
C PRO A 177 7.88 -10.05 4.84
N ASN A 178 8.14 -8.83 4.36
CA ASN A 178 9.41 -8.49 3.73
C ASN A 178 10.55 -8.43 4.73
N LEU A 179 10.33 -7.80 5.89
CA LEU A 179 11.31 -7.77 6.98
C LEU A 179 11.73 -9.18 7.41
N ILE A 180 10.77 -10.12 7.50
CA ILE A 180 11.05 -11.52 7.81
C ILE A 180 11.85 -12.18 6.67
N CYS A 181 11.52 -11.90 5.41
CA CYS A 181 12.25 -12.43 4.26
C CYS A 181 13.71 -11.97 4.26
N GLU A 182 13.95 -10.68 4.48
CA GLU A 182 15.31 -10.11 4.55
C GLU A 182 16.07 -10.59 5.79
N ALA A 183 15.42 -10.74 6.94
CA ALA A 183 16.03 -11.31 8.15
C ALA A 183 16.50 -12.75 7.91
N LYS A 184 15.74 -13.56 7.17
CA LYS A 184 16.14 -14.92 6.79
C LYS A 184 17.35 -14.93 5.86
N LYS A 185 17.43 -14.00 4.91
CA LYS A 185 18.56 -13.90 3.96
C LYS A 185 19.84 -13.40 4.63
N THR A 186 19.71 -12.44 5.54
CA THR A 186 20.85 -11.75 6.16
C THR A 186 21.27 -12.34 7.49
N HIS A 187 20.46 -13.24 8.06
CA HIS A 187 20.59 -13.78 9.43
C HIS A 187 20.67 -12.68 10.50
N ARG A 188 20.01 -11.54 10.28
CA ARG A 188 20.01 -10.39 11.19
C ARG A 188 18.60 -9.87 11.38
N SER A 189 18.15 -9.81 12.63
CA SER A 189 16.99 -9.01 13.04
C SER A 189 17.08 -8.64 14.51
N ASN A 190 16.65 -7.42 14.83
CA ASN A 190 16.40 -6.97 16.18
C ASN A 190 14.95 -6.49 16.25
N THR A 191 14.18 -7.00 17.20
CA THR A 191 12.78 -6.60 17.37
C THR A 191 12.44 -6.60 18.85
N ALA A 192 11.73 -5.56 19.27
CA ALA A 192 11.21 -5.44 20.62
C ALA A 192 9.70 -5.19 20.56
N LEU A 193 8.95 -5.83 21.46
CA LEU A 193 7.54 -5.55 21.69
C LEU A 193 7.40 -4.88 23.04
N ILE A 194 6.81 -3.69 23.05
CA ILE A 194 6.60 -2.89 24.26
C ILE A 194 5.10 -2.86 24.55
N ASN A 195 4.74 -3.19 25.79
CA ASN A 195 3.36 -3.16 26.24
C ASN A 195 3.21 -2.23 27.45
N LEU A 196 2.33 -1.23 27.34
CA LEU A 196 1.97 -0.34 28.44
C LEU A 196 0.92 -1.02 29.33
N ARG A 197 1.33 -1.39 30.56
CA ARG A 197 0.42 -1.99 31.54
C ARG A 197 -0.46 -0.93 32.20
N HIS A 198 -1.67 -1.32 32.64
CA HIS A 198 -2.61 -0.46 33.38
C HIS A 198 -3.13 0.78 32.64
N LEU A 199 -2.98 0.84 31.32
CA LEU A 199 -3.47 1.98 30.52
C LEU A 199 -5.00 2.13 30.61
N TYR A 200 -5.73 1.01 30.72
CA TYR A 200 -7.17 1.01 30.94
C TYR A 200 -7.54 1.70 32.25
N ASP A 201 -6.86 1.35 33.34
CA ASP A 201 -7.11 1.91 34.68
C ASP A 201 -6.88 3.43 34.68
N ILE A 202 -5.79 3.89 34.05
CA ILE A 202 -5.48 5.32 33.89
C ILE A 202 -6.55 6.03 33.06
N THR A 203 -7.06 5.39 32.01
CA THR A 203 -8.13 5.96 31.19
C THR A 203 -9.40 6.14 32.02
N GLN A 204 -9.70 5.23 32.95
CA GLN A 204 -10.86 5.34 33.85
C GLN A 204 -10.66 6.38 34.95
N SER A 205 -9.46 6.51 35.52
CA SER A 205 -9.21 7.42 36.65
C SER A 205 -8.88 8.85 36.23
N GLU A 206 -8.04 9.03 35.19
CA GLU A 206 -7.50 10.33 34.76
C GLU A 206 -8.06 10.81 33.42
N GLY A 207 -8.81 9.96 32.71
CA GLY A 207 -9.41 10.27 31.41
C GLY A 207 -8.52 9.95 30.21
N SER A 208 -9.14 9.95 29.01
CA SER A 208 -8.50 9.55 27.75
C SER A 208 -7.33 10.46 27.33
N MET A 209 -7.40 11.75 27.65
CA MET A 209 -6.31 12.68 27.34
C MET A 209 -5.03 12.35 28.11
N ALA A 210 -5.13 11.94 29.38
CA ALA A 210 -3.99 11.54 30.18
C ALA A 210 -3.36 10.25 29.62
N ALA A 211 -4.18 9.27 29.28
CA ALA A 211 -3.72 8.02 28.65
C ALA A 211 -3.00 8.29 27.31
N SER A 212 -3.59 9.12 26.44
CA SER A 212 -2.97 9.52 25.16
C SER A 212 -1.64 10.25 25.38
N GLY A 213 -1.57 11.15 26.37
CA GLY A 213 -0.33 11.83 26.76
C GLY A 213 0.81 10.87 27.12
N ILE A 214 0.50 9.76 27.81
CA ILE A 214 1.48 8.71 28.14
C ILE A 214 1.96 7.99 26.87
N ILE A 215 1.04 7.62 25.97
CA ILE A 215 1.37 6.96 24.70
C ILE A 215 2.29 7.85 23.85
N CYS A 216 1.91 9.12 23.68
CA CYS A 216 2.69 10.11 22.92
C CYS A 216 4.06 10.38 23.55
N SER A 217 4.15 10.39 24.89
CA SER A 217 5.42 10.55 25.61
C SER A 217 6.35 9.35 25.37
N LEU A 218 5.82 8.12 25.44
CA LEU A 218 6.59 6.91 25.13
C LEU A 218 7.08 6.93 23.68
N TYR A 219 6.20 7.24 22.73
CA TYR A 219 6.57 7.32 21.31
C TYR A 219 7.68 8.36 21.08
N SER A 220 7.56 9.54 21.70
CA SER A 220 8.59 10.58 21.61
C SER A 220 9.94 10.11 22.17
N LEU A 221 9.94 9.39 23.29
CA LEU A 221 11.15 8.80 23.87
C LEU A 221 11.77 7.73 22.94
N LEU A 222 10.95 6.85 22.36
CA LEU A 222 11.43 5.83 21.43
C LEU A 222 12.06 6.46 20.18
N ASN A 223 11.44 7.50 19.64
CA ASN A 223 12.01 8.24 18.52
C ASN A 223 13.37 8.86 18.89
N GLN A 224 13.54 9.41 20.09
CA GLN A 224 14.85 9.96 20.51
C GLN A 224 15.94 8.90 20.66
N ILE A 225 15.59 7.65 20.95
CA ILE A 225 16.55 6.56 21.16
C ILE A 225 16.95 5.90 19.84
N PHE A 226 16.00 5.78 18.90
CA PHE A 226 16.15 4.98 17.68
C PHE A 226 16.24 5.79 16.37
N HIS A 227 15.98 7.11 16.39
CA HIS A 227 16.25 8.04 15.29
C HIS A 227 17.39 9.00 15.63
#